data_AF-A0A8S3GIV7-F1
#
_entry.id   AF-A0A8S3GIV7-F1
#
_cell.length_a   1.000
_cell.length_b   1.000
_cell.length_c   1.000
_cell.angle_alpha   90.00
_cell.angle_beta   90.00
_cell.angle_gamma   90.00
#
_symmetry.space_group_name_H-M   'P 1'
#
loop_
_entity.id
_entity.type
_entity.pdbx_description
1 polymer ?
#
loop_
_entity_poly.entity_id
_entity_poly.type
_entity_poly.pdbx_seq_one_letter_code
_entity_poly.pdbx_strand_id
1 'polypeptide(L)'
;FESRYIYDTTDHVWTEVYSENQHRWLHCDACENLCDSPLIYEKGWRKNLLFCIAFAKDHVEDVTWKYVTNFKQTIQRRNINEKIFAKTISRVNKKLQSQLNQQEKNKIISNRIEDIVSMLNEEKLTKESELHG
;
A
#
# COMPACT_ATOMS: atom_id res chain seq x y z
N PHE A 1 15.21 6.72 5.05
CA PHE A 1 13.80 6.57 5.47
C PHE A 1 13.38 5.12 5.37
N GLU A 2 12.47 4.66 6.24
CA GLU A 2 11.78 3.40 5.98
C GLU A 2 10.97 3.56 4.69
N SER A 3 11.18 2.63 3.75
CA SER A 3 10.63 2.72 2.40
C SER A 3 10.18 1.36 1.88
N ARG A 4 9.23 1.38 0.96
CA ARG A 4 8.71 0.19 0.28
C ARG A 4 8.63 0.45 -1.22
N TYR A 5 9.03 -0.55 -2.00
CA TYR A 5 8.79 -0.56 -3.43
C TYR A 5 7.35 -1.02 -3.69
N ILE A 6 6.60 -0.27 -4.49
CA ILE A 6 5.22 -0.62 -4.84
C ILE A 6 5.17 -1.11 -6.28
N TYR A 7 4.63 -2.31 -6.45
CA TYR A 7 4.36 -2.90 -7.76
C TYR A 7 2.86 -2.88 -8.04
N ASP A 8 2.45 -2.11 -9.03
CA ASP A 8 1.12 -2.18 -9.61
C ASP A 8 1.12 -3.12 -10.81
N THR A 9 0.29 -4.16 -10.72
CA THR A 9 0.10 -5.16 -11.79
C THR A 9 -0.43 -4.59 -13.12
N THR A 10 -0.88 -3.34 -13.14
CA THR A 10 -1.30 -2.62 -14.35
C THR A 10 -0.19 -1.75 -14.93
N ASP A 11 1.05 -2.24 -14.87
CA ASP A 11 2.24 -1.67 -15.51
C ASP A 11 2.65 -0.29 -14.94
N HIS A 12 2.73 -0.18 -13.62
CA HIS A 12 3.34 1.00 -12.98
C HIS A 12 4.04 0.63 -11.66
N VAL A 13 4.97 1.48 -11.24
CA VAL A 13 5.76 1.28 -10.03
C VAL A 13 6.02 2.62 -9.34
N TRP A 14 6.06 2.62 -8.02
CA TRP A 14 6.39 3.81 -7.22
C TRP A 14 6.94 3.41 -5.86
N THR A 15 7.10 4.37 -4.95
CA THR A 15 7.62 4.14 -3.59
C THR A 15 6.61 4.58 -2.53
N GLU A 16 6.62 3.92 -1.38
CA GLU A 16 6.04 4.47 -0.15
C GLU A 16 7.14 4.81 0.85
N VAL A 17 6.96 5.88 1.61
CA VAL A 17 7.88 6.31 2.67
C VAL A 17 7.13 6.46 3.99
N TYR A 18 7.62 5.87 5.07
CA TYR A 18 6.99 6.00 6.38
C TYR A 18 7.23 7.38 6.96
N SER A 19 6.15 8.04 7.39
CA SER A 19 6.20 9.32 8.09
C SER A 19 6.05 9.09 9.59
N GLU A 20 7.12 9.29 10.35
CA GLU A 20 7.08 9.15 11.82
C GLU A 20 6.13 10.18 12.46
N ASN A 21 5.99 11.37 11.89
CA ASN A 21 5.11 12.41 12.41
C ASN A 21 3.62 12.14 12.15
N GLN A 22 3.30 11.44 11.05
CA GLN A 22 1.93 11.12 10.69
C GLN A 22 1.55 9.66 10.99
N HIS A 23 2.50 8.85 11.45
CA HIS A 23 2.30 7.44 11.78
C HIS A 23 1.66 6.62 10.64
N ARG A 24 2.05 6.90 9.39
CA ARG A 24 1.52 6.23 8.20
C ARG A 24 2.49 6.23 7.03
N TRP A 25 2.22 5.37 6.05
CA TRP A 25 2.97 5.30 4.80
C TRP A 25 2.45 6.29 3.77
N LEU A 26 3.31 7.24 3.37
CA LEU A 26 3.04 8.22 2.33
C LEU A 26 3.34 7.63 0.96
N HIS A 27 2.42 7.80 0.01
CA HIS A 27 2.68 7.57 -1.41
C HIS A 27 3.76 8.55 -1.90
N CYS A 28 4.71 8.07 -2.71
CA CYS A 28 5.72 8.90 -3.36
C CYS A 28 5.97 8.36 -4.78
N ASP A 29 5.67 9.18 -5.79
CA ASP A 29 5.98 8.89 -7.19
C ASP A 29 7.01 9.91 -7.71
N ALA A 30 8.21 9.43 -7.98
CA ALA A 30 9.31 10.26 -8.47
C ALA A 30 9.15 10.68 -9.94
N CYS A 31 8.44 9.88 -10.75
CA CYS A 31 8.15 10.21 -12.14
C CYS A 31 7.20 11.41 -12.24
N GLU A 32 6.23 11.45 -11.33
CA GLU A 32 5.18 12.49 -11.30
C GLU A 32 5.52 13.67 -10.37
N ASN A 33 6.64 13.59 -9.63
CA ASN A 33 6.98 14.55 -8.58
C ASN A 33 5.83 14.75 -7.57
N LEU A 34 5.13 13.66 -7.23
CA LEU A 34 3.98 13.65 -6.34
C LEU A 34 4.31 12.95 -5.03
N CYS A 35 3.80 13.53 -3.95
CA CYS A 35 3.83 12.94 -2.61
C CYS A 35 2.43 12.99 -2.01
N ASP A 36 2.06 11.93 -1.31
CA ASP A 36 0.79 11.77 -0.62
C ASP A 36 -0.43 12.02 -1.53
N SER A 37 -0.37 11.53 -2.77
CA SER A 37 -1.43 11.66 -3.77
C SER A 37 -1.83 10.27 -4.33
N PRO A 38 -2.25 9.32 -3.47
CA PRO A 38 -2.44 7.92 -3.87
C PRO A 38 -3.55 7.70 -4.90
N LEU A 39 -4.52 8.60 -5.04
CA LEU A 39 -5.60 8.43 -6.02
C LEU A 39 -5.24 8.96 -7.42
N ILE A 40 -4.03 9.47 -7.64
CA ILE A 40 -3.58 9.95 -8.97
C ILE A 40 -3.80 8.89 -10.06
N TYR A 41 -3.54 7.63 -9.75
CA TYR A 41 -3.66 6.54 -10.72
C TYR A 41 -5.12 6.20 -11.05
N GLU A 42 -5.99 6.08 -10.05
CA GLU A 42 -7.41 5.73 -10.26
C GLU A 42 -8.21 6.93 -10.81
N LYS A 43 -7.93 8.15 -10.34
CA LYS A 43 -8.72 9.34 -10.65
C LYS A 43 -8.11 10.20 -11.75
N GLY A 44 -6.81 10.48 -11.69
CA GLY A 44 -6.10 11.22 -12.72
C GLY A 44 -5.95 10.39 -13.99
N TRP A 45 -5.20 9.29 -13.90
CA TRP A 45 -4.91 8.43 -15.05
C TRP A 45 -6.06 7.50 -15.45
N ARG A 46 -7.12 7.43 -14.62
CA ARG A 46 -8.30 6.58 -14.85
C ARG A 46 -7.95 5.08 -14.96
N LYS A 47 -6.90 4.64 -14.27
CA LYS A 47 -6.49 3.25 -14.24
C LYS A 47 -7.50 2.39 -13.50
N ASN A 48 -7.75 1.21 -14.04
CA ASN A 48 -8.55 0.16 -13.41
C ASN A 48 -7.67 -0.76 -12.55
N LEU A 49 -7.05 -0.21 -11.50
CA LEU A 49 -6.10 -0.94 -10.63
C LEU A 49 -6.67 -2.27 -10.12
N LEU A 50 -5.81 -3.29 -9.99
CA LEU A 50 -6.18 -4.62 -9.48
C LEU A 50 -5.36 -4.99 -8.26
N PHE A 51 -4.03 -5.01 -8.37
CA PHE A 51 -3.11 -5.28 -7.27
C PHE A 51 -2.00 -4.24 -7.24
N CYS A 52 -1.85 -3.57 -6.11
CA CYS A 52 -0.71 -2.75 -5.73
C CYS A 52 -0.06 -3.44 -4.52
N ILE A 53 1.11 -4.04 -4.73
CA ILE A 53 1.80 -4.84 -3.71
C ILE A 53 3.04 -4.09 -3.24
N ALA A 54 3.12 -3.85 -1.94
CA ALA A 54 4.26 -3.21 -1.29
C ALA A 54 5.30 -4.25 -0.87
N PHE A 55 6.57 -3.99 -1.20
CA PHE A 55 7.73 -4.78 -0.82
C PHE A 55 8.66 -3.92 0.05
N ALA A 56 8.71 -4.24 1.34
CA ALA A 56 9.65 -3.68 2.29
C ALA A 56 10.83 -4.64 2.51
N LYS A 57 11.82 -4.22 3.30
CA LYS A 57 12.95 -5.07 3.68
C LYS A 57 12.54 -6.35 4.43
N ASP A 58 11.46 -6.30 5.19
CA ASP A 58 11.07 -7.32 6.19
C ASP A 58 9.60 -7.74 6.11
N HIS A 59 8.84 -7.23 5.15
CA HIS A 59 7.45 -7.61 4.92
C HIS A 59 6.97 -7.26 3.51
N VAL A 60 5.90 -7.92 3.10
CA VAL A 60 5.11 -7.68 1.91
C VAL A 60 3.66 -7.44 2.31
N GLU A 61 3.00 -6.48 1.67
CA GLU A 61 1.62 -6.09 1.98
C GLU A 61 0.82 -5.81 0.70
N ASP A 62 -0.46 -6.21 0.68
CA ASP A 62 -1.41 -5.71 -0.33
C ASP A 62 -1.90 -4.34 0.12
N VAL A 63 -1.42 -3.30 -0.55
CA VAL A 63 -1.73 -1.89 -0.26
C VAL A 63 -2.78 -1.33 -1.23
N THR A 64 -3.40 -2.18 -2.06
CA THR A 64 -4.33 -1.73 -3.11
C THR A 64 -5.46 -0.86 -2.59
N TRP A 65 -5.99 -1.14 -1.39
CA TRP A 65 -7.00 -0.28 -0.77
C TRP A 65 -6.59 1.19 -0.83
N LYS A 66 -5.33 1.53 -0.57
CA LYS A 66 -4.87 2.93 -0.51
C LYS A 66 -5.06 3.67 -1.83
N TYR A 67 -4.95 2.94 -2.94
CA TYR A 67 -4.93 3.49 -4.29
C TYR A 67 -6.29 3.39 -5.01
N VAL A 68 -7.32 2.82 -4.37
CA VAL A 68 -8.67 2.69 -4.95
C VAL A 68 -9.74 3.26 -4.04
N THR A 69 -10.75 3.90 -4.63
CA THR A 69 -11.91 4.41 -3.89
C THR A 69 -12.93 3.31 -3.61
N ASN A 70 -13.13 2.37 -4.53
CA ASN A 70 -14.04 1.24 -4.35
C ASN A 70 -13.30 -0.10 -4.25
N PHE A 71 -12.83 -0.42 -3.04
CA PHE A 71 -12.09 -1.66 -2.80
C PHE A 71 -12.95 -2.92 -2.98
N LYS A 72 -14.24 -2.87 -2.63
CA LYS A 72 -15.16 -4.01 -2.79
C LYS A 72 -15.33 -4.40 -4.26
N GLN A 73 -15.51 -3.41 -5.14
CA GLN A 73 -15.59 -3.64 -6.58
C GLN A 73 -14.25 -4.11 -7.14
N THR A 74 -13.13 -3.59 -6.62
CA THR A 74 -11.79 -4.01 -7.04
C THR A 74 -11.56 -5.49 -6.71
N ILE A 75 -11.92 -5.96 -5.51
CA ILE A 75 -11.84 -7.38 -5.14
C ILE A 75 -12.69 -8.26 -6.06
N GLN A 76 -13.90 -7.83 -6.45
CA GLN A 76 -14.74 -8.62 -7.36
C GLN A 76 -14.10 -8.84 -8.74
N ARG A 77 -13.23 -7.93 -9.19
CA ARG A 77 -12.48 -8.07 -10.45
C ARG A 77 -11.24 -8.94 -10.31
N ARG A 78 -10.74 -9.14 -9.08
CA ARG A 78 -9.63 -10.05 -8.78
C ARG A 78 -10.16 -11.49 -8.85
N ASN A 79 -9.97 -12.14 -9.99
CA ASN A 79 -10.41 -13.53 -10.21
C ASN A 79 -9.53 -14.55 -9.44
N ILE A 80 -9.40 -14.38 -8.13
CA ILE A 80 -8.57 -15.20 -7.24
C ILE A 80 -9.30 -15.49 -5.91
N ASN A 81 -8.75 -16.42 -5.14
CA ASN A 81 -9.20 -16.64 -3.77
C ASN A 81 -8.43 -15.73 -2.79
N GLU A 82 -9.08 -14.67 -2.32
CA GLU A 82 -8.51 -13.68 -1.38
C GLU A 82 -7.98 -14.31 -0.08
N LYS A 83 -8.61 -15.38 0.42
CA LYS A 83 -8.13 -16.08 1.62
C LYS A 83 -6.81 -16.80 1.36
N ILE A 84 -6.64 -17.40 0.19
CA ILE A 84 -5.38 -18.04 -0.21
C ILE A 84 -4.29 -16.99 -0.43
N PHE A 85 -4.66 -15.86 -1.04
CA PHE A 85 -3.75 -14.74 -1.28
C PHE A 85 -3.21 -14.16 0.03
N ALA A 86 -4.10 -13.82 0.98
CA ALA A 86 -3.71 -13.32 2.30
C ALA A 86 -2.85 -14.34 3.09
N LYS A 87 -3.18 -15.64 3.02
CA LYS A 87 -2.35 -16.70 3.62
C LYS A 87 -0.96 -16.78 2.98
N THR A 88 -0.87 -16.55 1.67
CA THR A 88 0.40 -16.56 0.94
C THR A 88 1.28 -15.40 1.39
N ILE A 89 0.74 -14.19 1.48
CA ILE A 89 1.45 -13.01 2.02
C ILE A 89 1.91 -13.30 3.46
N SER A 90 1.04 -13.82 4.33
CA SER A 90 1.40 -14.18 5.70
C SER A 90 2.57 -15.18 5.76
N ARG A 91 2.57 -16.20 4.88
CA ARG A 91 3.66 -17.18 4.80
C ARG A 91 4.97 -16.55 4.33
N VAL A 92 4.92 -15.62 3.37
CA VAL A 92 6.10 -14.86 2.92
C VAL A 92 6.65 -14.02 4.07
N ASN A 93 5.80 -13.26 4.77
CA ASN A 93 6.22 -12.42 5.89
C ASN A 93 6.82 -13.24 7.04
N LYS A 94 6.26 -14.42 7.35
CA LYS A 94 6.86 -15.34 8.35
C LYS A 94 8.30 -15.74 7.99
N LYS A 95 8.60 -15.93 6.71
CA LYS A 95 9.96 -16.24 6.25
C LYS A 95 10.88 -15.03 6.35
N LEU A 96 10.42 -13.87 5.85
CA LEU A 96 11.18 -12.60 5.90
C LEU A 96 11.51 -12.20 7.34
N GLN A 97 10.61 -12.47 8.28
CA GLN A 97 10.75 -12.10 9.68
C GLN A 97 11.35 -13.20 10.56
N SER A 98 11.84 -14.30 9.98
CA SER A 98 12.31 -15.47 10.74
C SER A 98 13.50 -15.15 11.64
N GLN A 99 14.41 -14.29 11.19
CA GLN A 99 15.62 -13.89 11.91
C GLN A 99 15.45 -12.62 12.77
N LEU A 100 14.27 -11.99 12.72
CA LEU A 100 14.01 -10.77 13.49
C LEU A 100 13.74 -11.10 14.95
N ASN A 101 14.22 -10.21 15.82
CA ASN A 101 13.92 -10.28 17.24
C ASN A 101 12.48 -9.83 17.53
N GLN A 102 12.03 -10.02 18.77
CA GLN A 102 10.64 -9.72 19.14
C GLN A 102 10.31 -8.22 19.06
N GLN A 103 11.27 -7.34 19.35
CA GLN A 103 11.06 -5.90 19.30
C GLN A 103 10.86 -5.43 17.86
N GLU A 104 11.65 -5.93 16.91
CA GLU A 104 11.52 -5.64 15.48
C GLU A 104 10.16 -6.12 14.94
N LYS A 105 9.75 -7.33 15.30
CA LYS A 105 8.43 -7.88 14.93
C LYS A 105 7.30 -7.02 15.48
N ASN A 106 7.39 -6.60 16.75
CA ASN A 106 6.40 -5.75 17.37
C ASN A 106 6.33 -4.38 16.69
N LYS A 107 7.47 -3.79 16.28
CA LYS A 107 7.50 -2.54 15.53
C LYS A 107 6.76 -2.65 14.20
N ILE A 108 7.03 -3.71 13.43
CA ILE A 108 6.34 -3.95 12.14
C ILE A 108 4.82 -4.05 12.34
N ILE A 109 4.39 -4.78 13.38
CA ILE A 109 2.96 -4.92 13.71
C ILE A 109 2.35 -3.57 14.14
N SER A 110 3.04 -2.79 14.97
CA SER A 110 2.60 -1.46 15.40
C SER A 110 2.40 -0.53 14.21
N ASN A 111 3.43 -0.37 13.37
CA ASN A 111 3.37 0.49 12.19
C ASN A 111 2.24 0.07 11.24
N ARG A 112 1.99 -1.24 11.11
CA ARG A 112 0.89 -1.75 10.29
C ARG A 112 -0.49 -1.42 10.88
N ILE A 113 -0.64 -1.54 12.20
CA ILE A 113 -1.89 -1.16 12.89
C ILE A 113 -2.13 0.34 12.73
N GLU A 114 -1.10 1.15 12.95
CA GLU A 114 -1.15 2.62 12.78
C GLU A 114 -1.59 3.00 11.35
N ASP A 115 -0.98 2.40 10.32
CA ASP A 115 -1.35 2.66 8.92
C ASP A 115 -2.80 2.26 8.63
N ILE A 116 -3.26 1.10 9.10
CA ILE A 116 -4.66 0.66 8.94
C ILE A 116 -5.61 1.63 9.66
N VAL A 117 -5.28 2.07 10.87
CA VAL A 117 -6.13 3.00 11.63
C VAL A 117 -6.21 4.36 10.94
N SER A 118 -5.09 4.89 10.43
CA SER A 118 -5.10 6.10 9.61
C SER A 118 -6.02 5.93 8.40
N MET A 119 -5.92 4.82 7.68
CA MET A 119 -6.75 4.53 6.49
C MET A 119 -8.24 4.34 6.79
N LEU A 120 -8.61 3.97 8.02
CA LEU A 120 -10.01 3.85 8.44
C LEU A 120 -10.61 5.19 8.88
N ASN A 121 -9.76 6.11 9.37
CA ASN A 121 -10.19 7.43 9.83
C ASN A 121 -10.16 8.50 8.73
N GLU A 122 -9.40 8.28 7.66
CA GLU A 122 -9.31 9.20 6.53
C GLU A 122 -10.41 8.91 5.49
N GLU A 123 -11.25 9.92 5.22
CA GLU A 123 -12.11 9.89 4.04
C GLU A 123 -11.24 9.96 2.78
N LYS A 124 -11.45 9.03 1.84
CA LYS A 124 -10.79 9.05 0.53
C LYS A 124 -11.40 10.12 -0.36
N LEU A 125 -11.04 11.36 -0.09
CA LEU A 125 -11.36 12.49 -0.95
C LEU A 125 -10.29 12.65 -2.00
N THR A 126 -10.70 12.83 -3.25
CA THR A 126 -9.77 13.12 -4.35
C THR A 126 -9.24 14.54 -4.21
N LYS A 127 -7.92 14.68 -4.10
CA LYS A 127 -7.21 15.96 -4.07
C LYS A 127 -7.11 16.54 -5.48
N GLU A 128 -7.02 17.86 -5.59
CA GLU A 128 -6.85 18.51 -6.90
C GLU A 128 -5.53 18.08 -7.60
N SER A 129 -4.49 17.81 -6.81
CA SER A 129 -3.22 17.25 -7.28
C SER A 129 -3.35 15.85 -7.89
N GLU A 130 -4.41 15.11 -7.57
CA GLU A 130 -4.67 13.75 -8.09
C GLU A 130 -5.51 13.75 -9.37
N LEU A 131 -6.00 14.92 -9.80
CA LEU A 131 -6.78 15.04 -11.03
C LEU A 131 -5.91 15.36 -12.25
N HIS A 132 -4.67 15.82 -12.03
CA HIS A 132 -3.77 16.28 -13.06
C HIS A 132 -2.38 15.64 -12.87
N GLY A 133 -2.12 14.59 -13.63
CA GLY A 133 -0.81 13.98 -13.82
C GLY A 133 -0.82 13.11 -15.06
#